data_AF-A0A842G7W2-F1
#
_entry.id   AF-A0A842G7W2-F1
#
_cell.length_a   1.000
_cell.length_b   1.000
_cell.length_c   1.000
_cell.angle_alpha   90.00
_cell.angle_beta   90.00
_cell.angle_gamma   90.00
#
_symmetry.space_group_name_H-M   'P 1'
#
loop_
_entity.id
_entity.type
_entity.pdbx_description
1 polymer ?
#
loop_
_entity_poly.entity_id
_entity_poly.type
_entity_poly.pdbx_seq_one_letter_code
_entity_poly.pdbx_strand_id
1 'polypeptide(L)'
;MKKLYVLSITVLIVVFCIIILENSVNSKAATVVNLKPLIEKAGTGKLILRDKKEVTYIVNEPIKNIKCSIQGAPGGSIIKANFKGAGNSETPSLLQYQAGANNISIKNVRFDLALIGRGAVSFRQNTNLIIENCFFTGYSKKYGWRAVDSSISFTDSKNITIRNNYFINNGYQYGRGLNELNRCITIQGNTSDNITIYNNEFTKVNQAIVAQGNKINKLNIYSNAFNAVIDNSLYLINIPSANIHNNDFNKSKTTNSPDEGIVLSGGDFKIANNRAYNVLNKFIAINGATKNLEVTNNTIKNEKTKQRPAVISWRNNTAYIVQQLNFSNNKIDTDTAPANYDTIPIGRVKKLTIQDNQFIVKGLANYQNLFSLLGQAEIVSVQITGNTVKPRAGSIISKKANFFREKTPTIPQIRVLRIKSNQFNGKYPAALTKRAS
;
A
#
# COMPACT_ATOMS: atom_id res chain seq x y z
N MET A 1 7.30 -53.58 36.95
CA MET A 1 7.85 -52.45 36.16
C MET A 1 6.81 -51.40 35.72
N LYS A 2 5.60 -51.76 35.26
CA LYS A 2 4.59 -50.75 34.81
C LYS A 2 4.06 -49.79 35.91
N LYS A 3 3.97 -50.21 37.17
CA LYS A 3 3.45 -49.36 38.27
C LYS A 3 4.41 -48.26 38.72
N LEU A 4 5.74 -48.46 38.63
CA LEU A 4 6.72 -47.42 38.97
C LEU A 4 6.79 -46.30 37.92
N TYR A 5 6.58 -46.62 36.65
CA TYR A 5 6.56 -45.66 35.54
C TYR A 5 5.36 -44.70 35.60
N VAL A 6 4.19 -45.20 35.97
CA VAL A 6 2.99 -44.36 36.11
C VAL A 6 3.15 -43.39 37.28
N LEU A 7 3.74 -43.82 38.40
CA LEU A 7 3.96 -42.95 39.55
C LEU A 7 4.94 -41.81 39.24
N SER A 8 6.02 -42.10 38.52
CA SER A 8 7.04 -41.10 38.16
C SER A 8 6.54 -40.09 37.12
N ILE A 9 5.71 -40.50 36.17
CA ILE A 9 5.03 -39.58 35.23
C ILE A 9 4.05 -38.66 35.98
N THR A 10 3.30 -39.19 36.95
CA THR A 10 2.32 -38.40 37.71
C THR A 10 3.00 -37.35 38.57
N VAL A 11 4.12 -37.68 39.23
CA VAL A 11 4.92 -36.74 40.00
C VAL A 11 5.54 -35.65 39.11
N LEU A 12 6.02 -36.02 37.92
CA LEU A 12 6.57 -35.06 36.95
C LEU A 12 5.50 -34.05 36.49
N ILE A 13 4.27 -34.51 36.23
CA ILE A 13 3.14 -33.65 35.84
C ILE A 13 2.78 -32.70 36.99
N VAL A 14 2.73 -33.18 38.23
CA VAL A 14 2.40 -32.35 39.40
C VAL A 14 3.47 -31.29 39.64
N VAL A 15 4.76 -31.63 39.55
CA VAL A 15 5.86 -30.65 39.66
C VAL A 15 5.79 -29.64 38.52
N PHE A 16 5.49 -30.06 37.29
CA PHE A 16 5.33 -29.15 36.15
C PHE A 16 4.12 -28.20 36.33
N CYS A 17 3.01 -28.70 36.88
CA CYS A 17 1.85 -27.88 37.21
C CYS A 17 2.15 -26.86 38.33
N ILE A 18 2.91 -27.24 39.36
CA ILE A 18 3.32 -26.32 40.44
C ILE A 18 4.26 -25.23 39.88
N ILE A 19 5.23 -25.57 39.03
CA ILE A 19 6.12 -24.59 38.39
C ILE A 19 5.35 -23.64 37.46
N ILE A 20 4.32 -24.12 36.76
CA ILE A 20 3.45 -23.26 35.93
C ILE A 20 2.59 -22.34 36.82
N LEU A 21 2.05 -22.85 37.94
CA LEU A 21 1.26 -22.03 38.87
C LEU A 21 2.11 -20.99 39.62
N GLU A 22 3.33 -21.34 40.06
CA GLU A 22 4.24 -20.40 40.72
C GLU A 22 4.74 -19.31 39.77
N ASN A 23 4.90 -19.62 38.47
CA ASN A 23 5.23 -18.61 37.46
C ASN A 23 4.01 -17.83 36.94
N SER A 24 2.78 -18.26 37.22
CA SER A 24 1.56 -17.54 36.78
C SER A 24 1.05 -16.52 37.80
N VAL A 25 1.62 -16.46 39.00
CA VAL A 25 1.15 -15.62 40.10
C VAL A 25 2.24 -14.63 40.49
N ASN A 26 2.50 -13.64 39.65
CA ASN A 26 3.00 -12.30 40.04
C ASN A 26 3.24 -11.37 38.83
N SER A 27 2.39 -11.40 37.80
CA SER A 27 2.34 -10.24 36.89
C SER A 27 1.62 -9.11 37.62
N LYS A 28 2.36 -8.23 38.32
CA LYS A 28 1.81 -6.95 38.76
C LYS A 28 1.12 -6.29 37.55
N ALA A 29 -0.15 -5.95 37.69
CA ALA A 29 -0.86 -5.23 36.65
C ALA A 29 -0.10 -3.93 36.34
N ALA A 30 0.11 -3.65 35.05
CA ALA A 30 0.82 -2.44 34.62
C ALA A 30 0.13 -1.20 35.21
N THR A 31 0.91 -0.32 35.84
CA THR A 31 0.39 0.93 36.39
C THR A 31 -0.16 1.80 35.26
N VAL A 32 -1.33 2.40 35.46
CA VAL A 32 -1.93 3.31 34.47
C VAL A 32 -1.52 4.74 34.79
N VAL A 33 -0.95 5.47 33.81
CA VAL A 33 -0.43 6.83 34.00
C VAL A 33 -0.97 7.77 32.93
N ASN A 34 -1.46 8.95 33.32
CA ASN A 34 -1.83 9.99 32.37
C ASN A 34 -0.57 10.56 31.69
N LEU A 35 -0.56 10.57 30.36
CA LEU A 35 0.61 10.98 29.58
C LEU A 35 0.84 12.50 29.57
N LYS A 36 -0.23 13.31 29.66
CA LYS A 36 -0.17 14.77 29.46
C LYS A 36 0.86 15.47 30.36
N PRO A 37 0.89 15.25 31.69
CA PRO A 37 1.87 15.90 32.56
C PRO A 37 3.33 15.53 32.24
N LEU A 38 3.57 14.31 31.72
CA LEU A 38 4.91 13.86 31.35
C LEU A 38 5.42 14.54 30.08
N ILE A 39 4.52 14.76 29.12
CA ILE A 39 4.81 15.53 27.91
C ILE A 39 5.09 16.99 28.26
N GLU A 40 4.25 17.60 29.09
CA GLU A 40 4.42 18.99 29.53
C GLU A 40 5.75 19.19 30.26
N LYS A 41 6.12 18.25 31.14
CA LYS A 41 7.41 18.25 31.83
C LYS A 41 8.60 18.06 30.89
N ALA A 42 8.46 17.26 29.83
CA ALA A 42 9.54 17.01 28.87
C ALA A 42 9.84 18.24 27.99
N GLY A 43 8.87 19.15 27.80
CA GLY A 43 9.06 20.37 27.02
C GLY A 43 9.51 20.08 25.58
N THR A 44 10.66 20.63 25.19
CA THR A 44 11.32 20.39 23.88
C THR A 44 12.28 19.21 23.87
N GLY A 45 12.51 18.58 25.03
CA GLY A 45 13.48 17.51 25.21
C GLY A 45 13.01 16.17 24.69
N LYS A 46 13.46 15.10 25.37
CA LYS A 46 13.12 13.71 25.04
C LYS A 46 12.35 13.09 26.20
N LEU A 47 11.13 12.64 25.95
CA LEU A 47 10.33 11.87 26.90
C LEU A 47 10.70 10.39 26.78
N ILE A 48 11.22 9.81 27.86
CA ILE A 48 11.50 8.37 27.97
C ILE A 48 10.32 7.69 28.65
N LEU A 49 9.72 6.72 27.97
CA LEU A 49 8.62 5.92 28.48
C LEU A 49 9.12 4.56 28.98
N ARG A 50 8.50 4.05 30.05
CA ARG A 50 8.80 2.74 30.63
C ARG A 50 8.21 1.61 29.78
N ASP A 51 8.66 0.39 30.04
CA ASP A 51 8.20 -0.79 29.31
C ASP A 51 6.69 -1.01 29.49
N LYS A 52 6.02 -1.48 28.43
CA LYS A 52 4.59 -1.77 28.43
C LYS A 52 4.18 -2.82 29.48
N LYS A 53 5.11 -3.65 29.97
CA LYS A 53 4.89 -4.58 31.09
C LYS A 53 4.73 -3.86 32.43
N GLU A 54 5.31 -2.67 32.57
CA GLU A 54 5.30 -1.89 33.81
C GLU A 54 4.22 -0.81 33.80
N VAL A 55 4.05 -0.10 32.67
CA VAL A 55 3.21 1.09 32.59
C VAL A 55 2.38 1.09 31.32
N THR A 56 1.09 1.40 31.47
CA THR A 56 0.21 1.81 30.36
C THR A 56 -0.04 3.32 30.43
N TYR A 57 0.44 4.06 29.45
CA TYR A 57 0.19 5.50 29.35
C TYR A 57 -1.16 5.73 28.69
N ILE A 58 -2.03 6.50 29.33
CA ILE A 58 -3.35 6.85 28.79
C ILE A 58 -3.41 8.31 28.36
N VAL A 59 -4.21 8.57 27.33
CA VAL A 59 -4.55 9.90 26.84
C VAL A 59 -6.04 10.11 27.08
N ASN A 60 -6.39 11.01 27.99
CA ASN A 60 -7.79 11.32 28.39
C ASN A 60 -8.45 12.39 27.51
N GLU A 61 -7.65 13.12 26.73
CA GLU A 61 -8.06 14.11 25.75
C GLU A 61 -6.88 14.33 24.79
N PRO A 62 -7.10 14.76 23.52
CA PRO A 62 -6.01 15.07 22.60
C PRO A 62 -4.96 16.01 23.21
N ILE A 63 -3.69 15.58 23.23
CA ILE A 63 -2.59 16.39 23.75
C ILE A 63 -2.04 17.22 22.60
N LYS A 64 -2.16 18.55 22.72
CA LYS A 64 -1.77 19.51 21.68
C LYS A 64 -0.45 20.19 22.00
N ASN A 65 0.13 20.83 20.99
CA ASN A 65 1.36 21.63 21.09
C ASN A 65 2.57 20.84 21.62
N ILE A 66 2.66 19.57 21.24
CA ILE A 66 3.78 18.71 21.65
C ILE A 66 5.05 19.19 20.94
N LYS A 67 6.14 19.31 21.70
CA LYS A 67 7.46 19.72 21.21
C LYS A 67 8.54 18.65 21.41
N CYS A 68 8.33 17.69 22.31
CA CYS A 68 9.34 16.70 22.66
C CYS A 68 9.39 15.51 21.69
N SER A 69 10.56 14.90 21.56
CA SER A 69 10.68 13.55 21.03
C SER A 69 10.20 12.51 22.05
N ILE A 70 9.70 11.36 21.58
CA ILE A 70 9.22 10.27 22.44
C ILE A 70 10.03 9.00 22.15
N GLN A 71 10.55 8.39 23.21
CA GLN A 71 11.28 7.13 23.14
C GLN A 71 10.69 6.13 24.12
N GLY A 72 10.11 5.07 23.58
CA GLY A 72 9.74 3.91 24.36
C GLY A 72 10.93 3.04 24.76
N ALA A 73 10.71 2.20 25.76
CA ALA A 73 11.65 1.18 26.21
C ALA A 73 12.03 0.21 25.06
N PRO A 74 13.16 -0.51 25.15
CA PRO A 74 13.56 -1.51 24.16
C PRO A 74 12.50 -2.60 23.88
N GLY A 75 11.76 -3.05 24.91
CA GLY A 75 10.65 -3.99 24.77
C GLY A 75 9.33 -3.36 24.25
N GLY A 76 9.35 -2.05 24.04
CA GLY A 76 8.24 -1.22 23.61
C GLY A 76 7.44 -0.64 24.77
N SER A 77 6.98 0.60 24.60
CA SER A 77 6.04 1.27 25.50
C SER A 77 4.65 1.34 24.88
N ILE A 78 3.59 1.54 25.68
CA ILE A 78 2.21 1.66 25.16
C ILE A 78 1.56 3.00 25.54
N ILE A 79 1.02 3.68 24.53
CA ILE A 79 0.15 4.85 24.66
C ILE A 79 -1.25 4.45 24.18
N LYS A 80 -2.24 4.57 25.04
CA LYS A 80 -3.62 4.09 24.81
C LYS A 80 -4.63 5.23 24.87
N ALA A 81 -5.59 5.23 23.96
CA ALA A 81 -6.73 6.14 24.01
C ALA A 81 -7.62 5.84 25.23
N ASN A 82 -8.06 6.89 25.93
CA ASN A 82 -9.05 6.81 27.01
C ASN A 82 -10.16 7.87 26.87
N PHE A 83 -10.39 8.35 25.64
CA PHE A 83 -11.49 9.25 25.30
C PHE A 83 -12.21 8.79 24.05
N LYS A 84 -13.50 9.15 23.94
CA LYS A 84 -14.29 8.87 22.73
C LYS A 84 -13.98 9.94 21.67
N GLY A 85 -13.47 9.54 20.51
CA GLY A 85 -13.19 10.44 19.38
C GLY A 85 -14.42 10.85 18.56
N ALA A 86 -15.64 10.45 18.96
CA ALA A 86 -16.87 10.72 18.21
C ALA A 86 -17.17 12.22 18.13
N GLY A 87 -17.82 12.66 17.03
CA GLY A 87 -18.48 13.98 16.98
C GLY A 87 -17.63 15.19 16.55
N ASN A 88 -16.34 15.03 16.23
CA ASN A 88 -15.51 16.15 15.76
C ASN A 88 -15.41 16.24 14.24
N SER A 89 -15.53 17.48 13.72
CA SER A 89 -15.25 17.83 12.32
C SER A 89 -13.78 17.61 11.95
N GLU A 90 -12.87 17.57 12.92
CA GLU A 90 -11.45 17.23 12.76
C GLU A 90 -11.09 15.89 13.41
N THR A 91 -10.06 15.20 12.90
CA THR A 91 -9.60 13.92 13.48
C THR A 91 -8.92 14.18 14.83
N PRO A 92 -9.45 13.68 15.96
CA PRO A 92 -8.84 13.91 17.27
C PRO A 92 -7.68 12.93 17.49
N SER A 93 -6.52 13.23 16.92
CA SER A 93 -5.30 12.44 17.18
C SER A 93 -4.91 12.49 18.64
N LEU A 94 -4.41 11.37 19.19
CA LEU A 94 -3.93 11.31 20.59
C LEU A 94 -2.87 12.39 20.85
N LEU A 95 -1.92 12.51 19.93
CA LEU A 95 -0.80 13.43 19.99
C LEU A 95 -0.83 14.39 18.79
N GLN A 96 -0.80 15.69 19.06
CA GLN A 96 -0.72 16.73 18.04
C GLN A 96 0.53 17.60 18.28
N TYR A 97 1.48 17.49 17.37
CA TYR A 97 2.72 18.26 17.43
C TYR A 97 2.47 19.72 17.09
N GLN A 98 3.20 20.61 17.78
CA GLN A 98 3.15 22.03 17.50
C GLN A 98 3.60 22.31 16.07
N ALA A 99 2.90 23.20 15.38
CA ALA A 99 3.31 23.67 14.07
C ALA A 99 4.73 24.27 14.10
N GLY A 100 5.58 23.93 13.12
CA GLY A 100 6.95 24.43 13.05
C GLY A 100 7.96 23.69 13.94
N ALA A 101 7.55 22.70 14.75
CA ALA A 101 8.49 21.84 15.47
C ALA A 101 9.44 21.12 14.50
N ASN A 102 10.70 20.97 14.91
CA ASN A 102 11.80 20.42 14.12
C ASN A 102 12.52 19.32 14.92
N ASN A 103 13.14 18.37 14.22
CA ASN A 103 13.95 17.29 14.80
C ASN A 103 13.16 16.43 15.80
N ILE A 104 11.97 15.98 15.40
CA ILE A 104 11.13 15.13 16.24
C ILE A 104 11.35 13.66 15.88
N SER A 105 11.54 12.84 16.91
CA SER A 105 11.55 11.39 16.78
C SER A 105 10.51 10.73 17.68
N ILE A 106 9.84 9.70 17.15
CA ILE A 106 8.96 8.80 17.92
C ILE A 106 9.47 7.38 17.67
N LYS A 107 9.91 6.71 18.74
CA LYS A 107 10.57 5.40 18.64
C LYS A 107 10.06 4.39 19.64
N ASN A 108 9.89 3.14 19.23
CA ASN A 108 9.53 2.01 20.11
C ASN A 108 8.22 2.21 20.89
N VAL A 109 7.21 2.83 20.27
CA VAL A 109 5.92 3.11 20.90
C VAL A 109 4.79 2.34 20.21
N ARG A 110 3.96 1.67 21.00
CA ARG A 110 2.66 1.16 20.57
C ARG A 110 1.59 2.21 20.84
N PHE A 111 0.95 2.69 19.78
CA PHE A 111 -0.26 3.49 19.83
C PHE A 111 -1.48 2.58 19.68
N ASP A 112 -2.28 2.50 20.73
CA ASP A 112 -3.51 1.73 20.76
C ASP A 112 -4.71 2.67 20.86
N LEU A 113 -5.48 2.79 19.78
CA LEU A 113 -6.69 3.61 19.75
C LEU A 113 -7.84 3.00 20.55
N ALA A 114 -7.66 1.80 21.13
CA ALA A 114 -8.58 1.14 22.05
C ALA A 114 -10.03 1.04 21.54
N LEU A 115 -10.19 1.00 20.21
CA LEU A 115 -11.47 1.02 19.50
C LEU A 115 -12.30 2.29 19.76
N ILE A 116 -11.78 3.31 20.43
CA ILE A 116 -12.52 4.55 20.78
C ILE A 116 -11.86 5.82 20.23
N GLY A 117 -10.56 5.76 19.93
CA GLY A 117 -9.79 6.83 19.29
C GLY A 117 -9.82 6.73 17.76
N ARG A 118 -9.45 7.83 17.09
CA ARG A 118 -9.56 7.97 15.61
C ARG A 118 -8.25 8.31 14.89
N GLY A 119 -7.22 8.75 15.61
CA GLY A 119 -5.87 8.97 15.07
C GLY A 119 -4.84 8.92 16.19
N ALA A 120 -3.59 8.53 15.87
CA ALA A 120 -2.55 8.40 16.88
C ALA A 120 -1.71 9.68 16.96
N VAL A 121 -1.13 10.11 15.84
CA VAL A 121 -0.19 11.24 15.82
C VAL A 121 -0.44 12.13 14.61
N SER A 122 -0.44 13.44 14.80
CA SER A 122 -0.51 14.42 13.71
C SER A 122 0.60 15.45 13.77
N PHE A 123 1.15 15.77 12.60
CA PHE A 123 2.18 16.77 12.36
C PHE A 123 1.68 17.81 11.36
N ARG A 124 2.02 19.08 11.60
CA ARG A 124 1.68 20.21 10.73
C ARG A 124 2.90 21.10 10.59
N GLN A 125 3.31 21.41 9.37
CA GLN A 125 4.43 22.34 9.12
C GLN A 125 5.72 21.96 9.86
N ASN A 126 5.96 20.67 10.06
CA ASN A 126 7.11 20.17 10.83
C ASN A 126 8.23 19.70 9.90
N THR A 127 9.45 19.68 10.41
CA THR A 127 10.65 19.27 9.65
C THR A 127 11.50 18.25 10.40
N ASN A 128 12.21 17.41 9.66
CA ASN A 128 13.15 16.40 10.18
C ASN A 128 12.45 15.45 11.17
N LEU A 129 11.54 14.64 10.64
CA LEU A 129 10.69 13.75 11.42
C LEU A 129 11.13 12.30 11.24
N ILE A 130 11.25 11.55 12.35
CA ILE A 130 11.55 10.12 12.33
C ILE A 130 10.50 9.36 13.14
N ILE A 131 9.75 8.49 12.48
CA ILE A 131 8.84 7.53 13.14
C ILE A 131 9.39 6.13 12.90
N GLU A 132 9.83 5.48 13.97
CA GLU A 132 10.60 4.24 13.88
C GLU A 132 10.15 3.19 14.90
N ASN A 133 10.09 1.93 14.49
CA ASN A 133 9.79 0.79 15.38
C ASN A 133 8.50 0.99 16.21
N CYS A 134 7.52 1.71 15.67
CA CYS A 134 6.23 1.93 16.32
C CYS A 134 5.20 0.91 15.87
N PHE A 135 4.16 0.73 16.68
CA PHE A 135 3.03 -0.15 16.40
C PHE A 135 1.72 0.63 16.48
N PHE A 136 0.86 0.55 15.47
CA PHE A 136 -0.39 1.30 15.38
C PHE A 136 -1.57 0.34 15.23
N THR A 137 -2.57 0.47 16.11
CA THR A 137 -3.74 -0.42 16.11
C THR A 137 -4.97 0.18 16.79
N GLY A 138 -6.05 -0.59 16.80
CA GLY A 138 -7.24 -0.31 17.61
C GLY A 138 -8.20 0.69 16.98
N TYR A 139 -8.14 0.95 15.68
CA TYR A 139 -9.10 1.83 15.02
C TYR A 139 -10.50 1.19 14.93
N SER A 140 -11.54 1.99 15.15
CA SER A 140 -12.94 1.56 15.01
C SER A 140 -13.84 2.63 14.39
N LYS A 141 -14.69 2.25 13.42
CA LYS A 141 -15.71 3.13 12.82
C LYS A 141 -16.89 3.39 13.75
N LYS A 142 -17.16 2.47 14.68
CA LYS A 142 -18.35 2.50 15.55
C LYS A 142 -18.42 3.79 16.38
N TYR A 143 -17.26 4.36 16.71
CA TYR A 143 -17.15 5.52 17.61
C TYR A 143 -16.80 6.81 16.84
N GLY A 144 -17.22 6.88 15.58
CA GLY A 144 -17.04 8.04 14.70
C GLY A 144 -16.07 7.75 13.56
N TRP A 145 -16.37 8.30 12.39
CA TRP A 145 -15.60 8.16 11.17
C TRP A 145 -15.46 9.52 10.48
N ARG A 146 -14.33 9.74 9.79
CA ARG A 146 -14.15 10.80 8.80
C ARG A 146 -13.22 10.32 7.70
N ALA A 147 -13.46 10.80 6.48
CA ALA A 147 -12.74 10.39 5.27
C ALA A 147 -11.22 10.56 5.31
N VAL A 148 -10.69 11.36 6.24
CA VAL A 148 -9.25 11.65 6.38
C VAL A 148 -8.64 11.10 7.68
N ASP A 149 -9.39 10.30 8.45
CA ASP A 149 -8.86 9.69 9.67
C ASP A 149 -7.63 8.84 9.35
N SER A 150 -6.57 9.08 10.11
CA SER A 150 -5.26 8.48 9.88
C SER A 150 -4.60 8.10 11.20
N SER A 151 -3.90 6.96 11.26
CA SER A 151 -3.04 6.67 12.42
C SER A 151 -1.95 7.73 12.54
N ILE A 152 -1.29 8.05 11.43
CA ILE A 152 -0.31 9.13 11.36
C ILE A 152 -0.68 10.08 10.23
N SER A 153 -0.68 11.38 10.49
CA SER A 153 -0.87 12.40 9.46
C SER A 153 0.24 13.44 9.45
N PHE A 154 0.64 13.84 8.24
CA PHE A 154 1.59 14.90 7.98
C PHE A 154 0.96 15.90 7.02
N THR A 155 0.78 17.14 7.48
CA THR A 155 0.34 18.25 6.62
C THR A 155 1.48 19.24 6.49
N ASP A 156 1.83 19.62 5.26
CA ASP A 156 2.84 20.64 4.97
C ASP A 156 4.21 20.40 5.65
N SER A 157 4.60 19.12 5.82
CA SER A 157 5.78 18.73 6.60
C SER A 157 6.88 18.11 5.73
N LYS A 158 8.15 18.31 6.08
CA LYS A 158 9.31 17.94 5.23
C LYS A 158 10.33 17.05 5.92
N ASN A 159 11.15 16.36 5.14
CA ASN A 159 12.25 15.51 5.61
C ASN A 159 11.73 14.44 6.58
N ILE A 160 10.84 13.57 6.09
CA ILE A 160 10.10 12.60 6.89
C ILE A 160 10.65 11.20 6.61
N THR A 161 11.03 10.49 7.66
CA THR A 161 11.40 9.07 7.59
C THR A 161 10.44 8.24 8.43
N ILE A 162 9.78 7.26 7.80
CA ILE A 162 8.87 6.33 8.46
C ILE A 162 9.37 4.92 8.20
N ARG A 163 9.89 4.24 9.24
CA ARG A 163 10.57 2.96 9.06
C ARG A 163 10.30 1.92 10.14
N ASN A 164 10.35 0.64 9.75
CA ASN A 164 10.23 -0.48 10.68
C ASN A 164 8.97 -0.44 11.56
N ASN A 165 7.89 0.21 11.10
CA ASN A 165 6.65 0.32 11.85
C ASN A 165 5.66 -0.79 11.45
N TYR A 166 4.75 -1.10 12.35
CA TYR A 166 3.68 -2.08 12.15
C TYR A 166 2.32 -1.39 12.26
N PHE A 167 1.48 -1.54 11.24
CA PHE A 167 0.10 -1.09 11.23
C PHE A 167 -0.80 -2.32 11.15
N ILE A 168 -1.51 -2.64 12.23
CA ILE A 168 -2.26 -3.89 12.35
C ILE A 168 -3.70 -3.62 12.76
N ASN A 169 -4.66 -4.24 12.05
CA ASN A 169 -6.10 -4.10 12.30
C ASN A 169 -6.55 -2.63 12.27
N ASN A 170 -6.06 -1.90 11.28
CA ASN A 170 -6.35 -0.48 11.10
C ASN A 170 -7.43 -0.30 10.03
N GLY A 171 -8.67 -0.60 10.42
CA GLY A 171 -9.86 -0.45 9.56
C GLY A 171 -10.20 -1.62 8.63
N TYR A 172 -9.55 -2.78 8.77
CA TYR A 172 -9.82 -3.98 7.93
C TYR A 172 -11.28 -4.44 7.90
N GLN A 173 -11.98 -4.31 9.02
CA GLN A 173 -13.37 -4.74 9.15
C GLN A 173 -14.36 -3.82 8.43
N TYR A 174 -13.87 -2.81 7.71
CA TYR A 174 -14.65 -1.78 7.03
C TYR A 174 -14.40 -1.88 5.53
N GLY A 175 -15.45 -1.70 4.74
CA GLY A 175 -15.41 -1.93 3.29
C GLY A 175 -14.73 -0.80 2.53
N ARG A 176 -15.14 -0.67 1.26
CA ARG A 176 -14.50 0.22 0.27
C ARG A 176 -15.33 1.48 -0.01
N GLY A 177 -16.42 1.68 0.73
CA GLY A 177 -17.24 2.88 0.59
C GLY A 177 -16.46 4.12 1.00
N LEU A 178 -16.73 5.25 0.35
CA LEU A 178 -16.10 6.54 0.71
C LEU A 178 -16.30 6.89 2.20
N ASN A 179 -17.38 6.39 2.81
CA ASN A 179 -17.72 6.54 4.23
C ASN A 179 -17.11 5.49 5.16
N GLU A 180 -16.20 4.64 4.65
CA GLU A 180 -15.61 3.52 5.40
C GLU A 180 -14.07 3.56 5.42
N LEU A 181 -13.47 4.59 4.82
CA LEU A 181 -12.02 4.70 4.65
C LEU A 181 -11.31 5.06 5.96
N ASN A 182 -10.18 4.39 6.21
CA ASN A 182 -9.24 4.71 7.26
C ASN A 182 -7.81 4.53 6.75
N ARG A 183 -6.93 5.45 7.08
CA ARG A 183 -5.57 5.51 6.53
C ARG A 183 -4.55 5.16 7.61
N CYS A 184 -3.52 4.42 7.26
CA CYS A 184 -2.40 4.23 8.19
C CYS A 184 -1.52 5.48 8.21
N ILE A 185 -1.11 5.93 7.02
CA ILE A 185 -0.27 7.12 6.84
C ILE A 185 -0.94 8.05 5.84
N THR A 186 -1.11 9.33 6.22
CA THR A 186 -1.49 10.41 5.30
C THR A 186 -0.38 11.44 5.20
N ILE A 187 -0.02 11.81 3.98
CA ILE A 187 0.89 12.91 3.67
C ILE A 187 0.18 13.85 2.71
N GLN A 188 0.04 15.11 3.09
CA GLN A 188 -0.73 16.07 2.30
C GLN A 188 -0.23 17.49 2.44
N GLY A 189 -0.81 18.38 1.64
CA GLY A 189 -0.55 19.81 1.66
C GLY A 189 0.28 20.28 0.47
N ASN A 190 0.59 21.57 0.49
CA ASN A 190 1.23 22.29 -0.61
C ASN A 190 2.73 22.50 -0.37
N THR A 191 3.27 22.06 0.77
CA THR A 191 4.71 22.19 1.07
C THR A 191 5.35 20.91 1.58
N SER A 192 4.61 19.79 1.69
CA SER A 192 5.21 18.51 2.07
C SER A 192 6.22 18.04 1.03
N ASP A 193 7.41 17.61 1.46
CA ASP A 193 8.50 17.17 0.55
C ASP A 193 9.52 16.29 1.27
N ASN A 194 10.32 15.55 0.48
CA ASN A 194 11.39 14.66 0.94
C ASN A 194 10.92 13.63 1.98
N ILE A 195 10.13 12.68 1.51
CA ILE A 195 9.56 11.60 2.30
C ILE A 195 10.19 10.27 1.90
N THR A 196 10.57 9.49 2.91
CA THR A 196 11.05 8.12 2.76
C THR A 196 10.30 7.16 3.69
N ILE A 197 9.66 6.14 3.12
CA ILE A 197 8.84 5.15 3.85
C ILE A 197 9.34 3.75 3.52
N TYR A 198 9.90 3.03 4.49
CA TYR A 198 10.49 1.72 4.22
C TYR A 198 10.46 0.72 5.37
N ASN A 199 10.54 -0.58 5.04
CA ASN A 199 10.52 -1.66 6.02
C ASN A 199 9.30 -1.64 6.95
N ASN A 200 8.19 -1.04 6.54
CA ASN A 200 6.96 -1.07 7.34
C ASN A 200 6.09 -2.26 6.92
N GLU A 201 5.32 -2.77 7.87
CA GLU A 201 4.32 -3.81 7.63
C GLU A 201 2.91 -3.24 7.86
N PHE A 202 2.05 -3.44 6.88
CA PHE A 202 0.63 -3.11 6.94
C PHE A 202 -0.15 -4.40 6.83
N THR A 203 -0.81 -4.83 7.91
CA THR A 203 -1.51 -6.12 7.95
C THR A 203 -2.94 -5.91 8.40
N LYS A 204 -3.90 -6.32 7.58
CA LYS A 204 -5.34 -6.11 7.82
C LYS A 204 -5.59 -4.61 8.04
N VAL A 205 -5.50 -3.83 6.97
CA VAL A 205 -5.75 -2.38 7.01
C VAL A 205 -6.66 -1.96 5.86
N ASN A 206 -7.27 -0.78 5.95
CA ASN A 206 -8.13 -0.26 4.87
C ASN A 206 -7.29 0.41 3.76
N GLN A 207 -6.71 1.58 4.03
CA GLN A 207 -5.71 2.24 3.18
C GLN A 207 -4.36 2.29 3.91
N ALA A 208 -3.27 1.86 3.26
CA ALA A 208 -1.96 1.88 3.90
C ALA A 208 -1.29 3.27 3.80
N ILE A 209 -0.91 3.71 2.60
CA ILE A 209 -0.23 4.99 2.41
C ILE A 209 -1.03 5.86 1.44
N VAL A 210 -1.45 7.02 1.92
CA VAL A 210 -2.11 8.05 1.11
C VAL A 210 -1.21 9.28 1.04
N ALA A 211 -0.82 9.68 -0.16
CA ALA A 211 -0.06 10.89 -0.40
C ALA A 211 -0.78 11.76 -1.44
N GLN A 212 -0.99 13.03 -1.13
CA GLN A 212 -1.64 13.97 -2.04
C GLN A 212 -0.98 15.36 -1.96
N GLY A 213 -0.34 15.79 -3.04
CA GLY A 213 0.26 17.12 -3.10
C GLY A 213 1.22 17.32 -4.26
N ASN A 214 1.09 18.45 -4.94
CA ASN A 214 1.88 18.81 -6.13
C ASN A 214 3.28 19.36 -5.83
N LYS A 215 3.72 19.34 -4.57
CA LYS A 215 5.08 19.75 -4.16
C LYS A 215 5.86 18.67 -3.42
N ILE A 216 5.37 17.42 -3.44
CA ILE A 216 6.08 16.26 -2.92
C ILE A 216 7.08 15.81 -4.00
N ASN A 217 8.21 16.50 -4.13
CA ASN A 217 9.19 16.29 -5.19
C ASN A 217 10.02 15.02 -4.99
N LYS A 218 10.15 14.55 -3.75
CA LYS A 218 10.87 13.32 -3.42
C LYS A 218 10.00 12.43 -2.53
N LEU A 219 9.43 11.38 -3.11
CA LEU A 219 8.72 10.31 -2.40
C LEU A 219 9.35 8.96 -2.70
N ASN A 220 10.00 8.36 -1.70
CA ASN A 220 10.59 7.03 -1.81
C ASN A 220 9.82 6.04 -0.93
N ILE A 221 9.30 4.96 -1.53
CA ILE A 221 8.53 3.93 -0.84
C ILE A 221 9.12 2.57 -1.19
N TYR A 222 9.81 1.92 -0.25
CA TYR A 222 10.49 0.66 -0.56
C TYR A 222 10.54 -0.36 0.56
N SER A 223 10.66 -1.63 0.20
CA SER A 223 10.80 -2.73 1.18
C SER A 223 9.66 -2.80 2.22
N ASN A 224 8.47 -2.29 1.88
CA ASN A 224 7.28 -2.42 2.72
C ASN A 224 6.49 -3.68 2.36
N ALA A 225 5.74 -4.20 3.32
CA ALA A 225 4.81 -5.33 3.12
C ALA A 225 3.36 -4.88 3.34
N PHE A 226 2.49 -5.13 2.35
CA PHE A 226 1.07 -4.76 2.35
C PHE A 226 0.20 -6.01 2.34
N ASN A 227 -0.19 -6.53 3.49
CA ASN A 227 -0.92 -7.78 3.64
C ASN A 227 -2.41 -7.54 3.94
N ALA A 228 -3.29 -8.12 3.13
CA ALA A 228 -4.74 -8.00 3.30
C ALA A 228 -5.21 -6.53 3.41
N VAL A 229 -4.81 -5.70 2.44
CA VAL A 229 -5.28 -4.31 2.34
C VAL A 229 -6.62 -4.30 1.63
N ILE A 230 -7.66 -3.71 2.25
CA ILE A 230 -9.04 -3.75 1.72
C ILE A 230 -9.21 -2.82 0.52
N ASP A 231 -8.73 -1.58 0.62
CA ASP A 231 -8.82 -0.61 -0.46
C ASP A 231 -7.44 -0.48 -1.12
N ASN A 232 -6.72 0.62 -0.92
CA ASN A 232 -5.46 0.85 -1.64
C ASN A 232 -4.24 0.69 -0.74
N SER A 233 -3.21 -0.01 -1.25
CA SER A 233 -1.91 -0.05 -0.57
C SER A 233 -1.22 1.30 -0.70
N LEU A 234 -1.17 1.85 -1.92
CA LEU A 234 -0.64 3.17 -2.20
C LEU A 234 -1.69 4.01 -2.96
N TYR A 235 -2.05 5.17 -2.44
CA TYR A 235 -2.93 6.14 -3.10
C TYR A 235 -2.19 7.48 -3.26
N LEU A 236 -1.61 7.70 -4.44
CA LEU A 236 -0.63 8.74 -4.72
C LEU A 236 -1.17 9.73 -5.75
N ILE A 237 -1.72 10.86 -5.31
CA ILE A 237 -2.44 11.80 -6.17
C ILE A 237 -1.68 13.12 -6.32
N ASN A 238 -1.60 13.60 -7.56
CA ASN A 238 -0.88 14.81 -7.94
C ASN A 238 0.59 14.82 -7.48
N ILE A 239 1.26 13.67 -7.48
CA ILE A 239 2.65 13.57 -6.99
C ILE A 239 3.64 13.87 -8.12
N PRO A 240 4.55 14.86 -7.97
CA PRO A 240 5.56 15.18 -8.97
C PRO A 240 6.52 14.03 -9.30
N SER A 241 7.00 13.31 -8.28
CA SER A 241 7.89 12.17 -8.49
C SER A 241 7.81 11.15 -7.36
N ALA A 242 7.81 9.87 -7.70
CA ALA A 242 7.86 8.78 -6.73
C ALA A 242 8.66 7.57 -7.21
N ASN A 243 9.52 7.04 -6.32
CA ASN A 243 10.22 5.78 -6.50
C ASN A 243 9.59 4.72 -5.59
N ILE A 244 9.05 3.65 -6.19
CA ILE A 244 8.32 2.59 -5.51
C ILE A 244 8.99 1.27 -5.84
N HIS A 245 9.77 0.69 -4.90
CA HIS A 245 10.54 -0.51 -5.23
C HIS A 245 10.71 -1.52 -4.11
N ASN A 246 10.96 -2.78 -4.48
CA ASN A 246 11.19 -3.88 -3.54
C ASN A 246 10.04 -4.07 -2.52
N ASN A 247 8.82 -3.63 -2.81
CA ASN A 247 7.68 -3.82 -1.92
C ASN A 247 6.98 -5.16 -2.20
N ASP A 248 6.39 -5.73 -1.15
CA ASP A 248 5.57 -6.94 -1.20
C ASP A 248 4.09 -6.58 -1.04
N PHE A 249 3.30 -6.79 -2.09
CA PHE A 249 1.85 -6.65 -2.07
C PHE A 249 1.23 -8.04 -1.87
N ASN A 250 0.62 -8.21 -0.71
CA ASN A 250 -0.03 -9.42 -0.22
C ASN A 250 0.94 -10.62 -0.13
N LYS A 251 2.01 -10.40 0.64
CA LYS A 251 3.14 -11.32 0.81
C LYS A 251 2.73 -12.70 1.32
N SER A 252 1.75 -12.75 2.22
CA SER A 252 1.34 -13.99 2.88
C SER A 252 0.70 -15.00 1.92
N LYS A 253 0.14 -14.53 0.79
CA LYS A 253 -0.60 -15.35 -0.20
C LYS A 253 -1.82 -16.10 0.35
N THR A 254 -2.12 -15.95 1.64
CA THR A 254 -3.25 -16.60 2.33
C THR A 254 -4.53 -15.78 2.24
N THR A 255 -4.41 -14.51 1.87
CA THR A 255 -5.51 -13.57 1.72
C THR A 255 -5.51 -12.97 0.32
N ASN A 256 -6.56 -12.22 -0.01
CA ASN A 256 -6.60 -11.39 -1.21
C ASN A 256 -6.62 -9.91 -0.81
N SER A 257 -6.06 -9.04 -1.63
CA SER A 257 -6.30 -7.60 -1.56
C SER A 257 -7.38 -7.28 -2.60
N PRO A 258 -8.63 -6.99 -2.19
CA PRO A 258 -9.76 -6.98 -3.11
C PRO A 258 -9.79 -5.77 -4.05
N ASP A 259 -9.04 -4.70 -3.75
CA ASP A 259 -8.97 -3.52 -4.60
C ASP A 259 -7.57 -3.30 -5.21
N GLU A 260 -7.24 -2.05 -5.52
CA GLU A 260 -6.06 -1.67 -6.29
C GLU A 260 -4.80 -1.57 -5.43
N GLY A 261 -3.68 -2.07 -5.95
CA GLY A 261 -2.39 -2.02 -5.26
C GLY A 261 -1.87 -0.59 -5.18
N ILE A 262 -1.65 0.02 -6.34
CA ILE A 262 -1.09 1.36 -6.50
C ILE A 262 -2.02 2.20 -7.35
N VAL A 263 -2.52 3.30 -6.80
CA VAL A 263 -3.26 4.34 -7.53
C VAL A 263 -2.36 5.55 -7.69
N LEU A 264 -2.19 6.05 -8.92
CA LEU A 264 -1.26 7.14 -9.19
C LEU A 264 -1.79 8.22 -10.13
N SER A 265 -1.30 9.45 -9.93
CA SER A 265 -1.50 10.62 -10.79
C SER A 265 -0.40 11.64 -10.52
N GLY A 266 0.11 12.31 -11.57
CA GLY A 266 1.07 13.41 -11.41
C GLY A 266 2.21 13.41 -12.44
N GLY A 267 3.45 13.46 -11.96
CA GLY A 267 4.64 13.57 -12.78
C GLY A 267 5.26 12.21 -13.12
N ASP A 268 6.39 11.91 -12.49
CA ASP A 268 7.33 10.86 -12.88
C ASP A 268 7.35 9.71 -11.85
N PHE A 269 6.87 8.52 -12.24
CA PHE A 269 6.77 7.35 -11.36
C PHE A 269 7.68 6.21 -11.82
N LYS A 270 8.49 5.69 -10.90
CA LYS A 270 9.30 4.48 -11.10
C LYS A 270 8.83 3.37 -10.17
N ILE A 271 8.29 2.30 -10.74
CA ILE A 271 7.75 1.14 -10.04
C ILE A 271 8.61 -0.08 -10.40
N ALA A 272 9.55 -0.45 -9.53
CA ALA A 272 10.59 -1.43 -9.84
C ALA A 272 10.72 -2.57 -8.83
N ASN A 273 11.00 -3.79 -9.28
CA ASN A 273 11.33 -4.92 -8.39
C ASN A 273 10.28 -5.23 -7.31
N ASN A 274 9.00 -4.88 -7.52
CA ASN A 274 7.94 -5.20 -6.56
C ASN A 274 7.39 -6.61 -6.83
N ARG A 275 6.86 -7.24 -5.78
CA ARG A 275 6.18 -8.53 -5.86
C ARG A 275 4.71 -8.34 -5.48
N ALA A 276 3.80 -8.73 -6.35
CA ALA A 276 2.36 -8.63 -6.09
C ALA A 276 1.70 -10.00 -6.26
N TYR A 277 0.86 -10.38 -5.30
CA TYR A 277 0.10 -11.61 -5.35
C TYR A 277 -1.38 -11.35 -5.04
N ASN A 278 -2.30 -11.74 -5.92
CA ASN A 278 -3.75 -11.62 -5.72
C ASN A 278 -4.22 -10.21 -5.28
N VAL A 279 -3.72 -9.20 -5.99
CA VAL A 279 -4.29 -7.85 -5.97
C VAL A 279 -5.39 -7.84 -7.02
N LEU A 280 -6.64 -8.06 -6.58
CA LEU A 280 -7.69 -8.64 -7.42
C LEU A 280 -8.30 -7.68 -8.43
N ASN A 281 -8.35 -6.38 -8.14
CA ASN A 281 -8.91 -5.38 -9.06
C ASN A 281 -7.83 -4.96 -10.06
N LYS A 282 -6.90 -4.07 -9.67
CA LYS A 282 -5.70 -3.79 -10.46
C LYS A 282 -4.44 -3.69 -9.63
N PHE A 283 -3.31 -4.14 -10.16
CA PHE A 283 -2.03 -3.84 -9.49
C PHE A 283 -1.69 -2.34 -9.58
N ILE A 284 -1.78 -1.75 -10.79
CA ILE A 284 -1.56 -0.32 -11.03
C ILE A 284 -2.81 0.32 -11.62
N ALA A 285 -3.26 1.43 -11.05
CA ALA A 285 -4.39 2.23 -11.50
C ALA A 285 -3.96 3.69 -11.77
N ILE A 286 -4.19 4.16 -12.99
CA ILE A 286 -3.92 5.54 -13.41
C ILE A 286 -5.18 6.38 -13.15
N ASN A 287 -5.05 7.40 -12.29
CA ASN A 287 -6.15 8.24 -11.81
C ASN A 287 -6.01 9.72 -12.23
N GLY A 288 -5.19 10.01 -13.23
CA GLY A 288 -4.97 11.37 -13.72
C GLY A 288 -3.87 11.44 -14.78
N ALA A 289 -3.58 12.65 -15.25
CA ALA A 289 -2.43 12.87 -16.12
C ALA A 289 -1.15 12.39 -15.44
N THR A 290 -0.29 11.70 -16.20
CA THR A 290 1.00 11.18 -15.75
C THR A 290 2.05 11.51 -16.80
N LYS A 291 3.20 12.05 -16.40
CA LYS A 291 4.27 12.41 -17.32
C LYS A 291 5.04 11.16 -17.75
N ASN A 292 5.77 10.52 -16.84
CA ASN A 292 6.48 9.28 -17.12
C ASN A 292 6.06 8.19 -16.14
N LEU A 293 5.83 6.99 -16.64
CA LEU A 293 5.60 5.80 -15.83
C LEU A 293 6.54 4.68 -16.29
N GLU A 294 7.47 4.30 -15.42
CA GLU A 294 8.38 3.19 -15.61
C GLU A 294 7.96 2.02 -14.70
N VAL A 295 7.61 0.89 -15.29
CA VAL A 295 7.23 -0.33 -14.58
C VAL A 295 8.20 -1.43 -14.99
N THR A 296 9.16 -1.73 -14.12
CA THR A 296 10.31 -2.59 -14.47
C THR A 296 10.57 -3.71 -13.47
N ASN A 297 10.96 -4.89 -13.94
CA ASN A 297 11.39 -6.00 -13.09
C ASN A 297 10.37 -6.44 -12.00
N ASN A 298 9.07 -6.15 -12.16
CA ASN A 298 8.07 -6.54 -11.18
C ASN A 298 7.63 -7.99 -11.42
N THR A 299 7.31 -8.71 -10.33
CA THR A 299 6.68 -10.03 -10.39
C THR A 299 5.25 -9.92 -9.90
N ILE A 300 4.28 -10.13 -10.80
CA ILE A 300 2.85 -9.92 -10.52
C ILE A 300 2.13 -11.23 -10.79
N LYS A 301 1.42 -11.77 -9.80
CA LYS A 301 0.68 -13.03 -9.92
C LYS A 301 -0.75 -12.85 -9.42
N ASN A 302 -1.74 -13.19 -10.24
CA ASN A 302 -3.16 -13.17 -9.90
C ASN A 302 -3.78 -14.54 -10.17
N GLU A 303 -4.02 -15.30 -9.11
CA GLU A 303 -4.66 -16.61 -9.10
C GLU A 303 -6.16 -16.46 -8.88
N LYS A 304 -6.94 -16.59 -9.96
CA LYS A 304 -8.40 -16.78 -9.97
C LYS A 304 -9.22 -15.67 -9.30
N THR A 305 -9.77 -14.80 -10.12
CA THR A 305 -10.64 -13.71 -9.66
C THR A 305 -12.03 -13.85 -10.29
N LYS A 306 -13.10 -13.51 -9.54
CA LYS A 306 -14.45 -13.31 -10.12
C LYS A 306 -14.58 -11.97 -10.85
N GLN A 307 -13.60 -11.07 -10.64
CA GLN A 307 -13.54 -9.72 -11.20
C GLN A 307 -12.35 -9.63 -12.15
N ARG A 308 -12.48 -8.94 -13.29
CA ARG A 308 -11.43 -8.78 -14.30
C ARG A 308 -10.14 -8.25 -13.64
N PRO A 309 -9.11 -9.09 -13.41
CA PRO A 309 -7.87 -8.59 -12.85
C PRO A 309 -7.11 -7.88 -13.95
N ALA A 310 -6.62 -6.66 -13.68
CA ALA A 310 -5.74 -5.97 -14.60
C ALA A 310 -4.39 -5.68 -13.94
N VAL A 311 -3.30 -5.93 -14.67
CA VAL A 311 -1.97 -5.55 -14.19
C VAL A 311 -1.85 -4.03 -14.10
N ILE A 312 -2.34 -3.35 -15.13
CA ILE A 312 -2.41 -1.90 -15.23
C ILE A 312 -3.76 -1.51 -15.84
N SER A 313 -4.33 -0.40 -15.39
CA SER A 313 -5.53 0.19 -16.00
C SER A 313 -5.60 1.69 -15.78
N TRP A 314 -6.45 2.35 -16.55
CA TRP A 314 -6.83 3.73 -16.30
C TRP A 314 -8.22 3.73 -15.71
N ARG A 315 -8.40 4.46 -14.61
CA ARG A 315 -9.73 4.67 -14.01
C ARG A 315 -10.65 5.47 -14.94
N ASN A 316 -10.08 6.30 -15.81
CA ASN A 316 -10.78 6.91 -16.94
C ASN A 316 -9.89 6.86 -18.20
N ASN A 317 -10.21 5.93 -19.12
CA ASN A 317 -9.43 5.69 -20.34
C ASN A 317 -9.49 6.85 -21.35
N THR A 318 -10.48 7.75 -21.26
CA THR A 318 -10.65 8.88 -22.21
C THR A 318 -10.11 10.20 -21.67
N ALA A 319 -10.04 10.39 -20.36
CA ALA A 319 -9.54 11.62 -19.75
C ALA A 319 -8.06 11.56 -19.36
N TYR A 320 -7.59 10.43 -18.81
CA TYR A 320 -6.27 10.37 -18.19
C TYR A 320 -5.20 9.92 -19.19
N ILE A 321 -4.22 10.78 -19.42
CA ILE A 321 -3.13 10.54 -20.37
C ILE A 321 -1.82 10.24 -19.65
N VAL A 322 -1.11 9.21 -20.13
CA VAL A 322 0.29 8.95 -19.77
C VAL A 322 1.18 9.43 -20.93
N GLN A 323 2.09 10.38 -20.72
CA GLN A 323 2.94 10.86 -21.82
C GLN A 323 3.93 9.79 -22.28
N GLN A 324 4.54 9.07 -21.33
CA GLN A 324 5.41 7.94 -21.63
C GLN A 324 5.17 6.78 -20.66
N LEU A 325 4.87 5.60 -21.21
CA LEU A 325 4.79 4.35 -20.47
C LEU A 325 5.90 3.41 -20.93
N ASN A 326 6.82 3.09 -20.02
CA ASN A 326 7.86 2.07 -20.20
C ASN A 326 7.51 0.87 -19.32
N PHE A 327 7.15 -0.24 -19.93
CA PHE A 327 6.72 -1.47 -19.25
C PHE A 327 7.65 -2.61 -19.65
N SER A 328 8.66 -2.90 -18.84
CA SER A 328 9.75 -3.80 -19.25
C SER A 328 10.21 -4.81 -18.22
N ASN A 329 10.73 -5.95 -18.69
CA ASN A 329 11.34 -6.98 -17.84
C ASN A 329 10.44 -7.50 -16.70
N ASN A 330 9.12 -7.35 -16.82
CA ASN A 330 8.19 -7.82 -15.79
C ASN A 330 7.84 -9.30 -16.00
N LYS A 331 7.61 -10.02 -14.91
CA LYS A 331 7.04 -11.36 -14.90
C LYS A 331 5.60 -11.29 -14.43
N ILE A 332 4.67 -11.59 -15.33
CA ILE A 332 3.23 -11.41 -15.12
C ILE A 332 2.55 -12.75 -15.28
N ASP A 333 1.90 -13.22 -14.22
CA ASP A 333 1.12 -14.43 -14.19
C ASP A 333 -0.34 -14.08 -13.87
N THR A 334 -1.18 -13.86 -14.87
CA THR A 334 -2.52 -13.28 -14.68
C THR A 334 -3.65 -14.20 -15.14
N ASP A 335 -4.78 -14.15 -14.42
CA ASP A 335 -6.04 -14.63 -14.95
C ASP A 335 -6.48 -13.72 -16.12
N THR A 336 -7.23 -14.29 -17.04
CA THR A 336 -7.73 -13.67 -18.28
C THR A 336 -9.25 -13.74 -18.39
N ALA A 337 -9.93 -14.25 -17.36
CA ALA A 337 -11.37 -14.28 -17.29
C ALA A 337 -11.99 -12.91 -16.93
N PRO A 338 -13.20 -12.59 -17.44
CA PRO A 338 -13.94 -13.36 -18.43
C PRO A 338 -13.44 -13.09 -19.87
N ALA A 339 -13.67 -14.06 -20.77
CA ALA A 339 -13.12 -14.10 -22.13
C ALA A 339 -13.51 -12.92 -23.04
N ASN A 340 -14.59 -12.20 -22.69
CA ASN A 340 -15.07 -11.02 -23.42
C ASN A 340 -14.31 -9.72 -23.07
N TYR A 341 -13.34 -9.78 -22.16
CA TYR A 341 -12.49 -8.64 -21.81
C TYR A 341 -11.06 -8.80 -22.32
N ASP A 342 -10.44 -7.68 -22.66
CA ASP A 342 -9.02 -7.64 -23.00
C ASP A 342 -8.16 -7.85 -21.74
N THR A 343 -7.03 -8.52 -21.89
CA THR A 343 -6.17 -8.89 -20.76
C THR A 343 -5.45 -7.67 -20.18
N ILE A 344 -4.86 -6.84 -21.03
CA ILE A 344 -4.11 -5.64 -20.65
C ILE A 344 -4.68 -4.45 -21.43
N PRO A 345 -5.70 -3.76 -20.86
CA PRO A 345 -6.24 -2.55 -21.45
C PRO A 345 -5.29 -1.36 -21.26
N ILE A 346 -5.03 -0.63 -22.32
CA ILE A 346 -4.16 0.55 -22.33
C ILE A 346 -5.02 1.77 -22.69
N GLY A 347 -5.10 2.73 -21.78
CA GLY A 347 -5.84 3.98 -21.97
C GLY A 347 -5.09 4.97 -22.89
N ARG A 348 -5.30 6.27 -22.69
CA ARG A 348 -4.55 7.29 -23.45
C ARG A 348 -3.07 7.27 -23.09
N VAL A 349 -2.24 7.10 -24.10
CA VAL A 349 -0.78 7.13 -23.99
C VAL A 349 -0.18 7.83 -25.21
N LYS A 350 0.86 8.65 -25.02
CA LYS A 350 1.55 9.32 -26.15
C LYS A 350 2.72 8.50 -26.69
N LYS A 351 3.52 7.89 -25.81
CA LYS A 351 4.60 6.95 -26.15
C LYS A 351 4.48 5.69 -25.30
N LEU A 352 4.43 4.53 -25.95
CA LEU A 352 4.27 3.22 -25.30
C LEU A 352 5.43 2.30 -25.67
N THR A 353 6.12 1.78 -24.65
CA THR A 353 7.12 0.73 -24.77
C THR A 353 6.72 -0.46 -23.90
N ILE A 354 6.59 -1.63 -24.50
CA ILE A 354 6.37 -2.92 -23.82
C ILE A 354 7.48 -3.86 -24.27
N GLN A 355 8.49 -4.11 -23.43
CA GLN A 355 9.63 -4.93 -23.85
C GLN A 355 10.04 -6.01 -22.86
N ASP A 356 10.49 -7.14 -23.39
CA ASP A 356 11.20 -8.17 -22.63
C ASP A 356 10.42 -8.68 -21.40
N ASN A 357 9.09 -8.60 -21.43
CA ASN A 357 8.24 -9.10 -20.37
C ASN A 357 7.94 -10.59 -20.60
N GLN A 358 7.77 -11.33 -19.50
CA GLN A 358 7.24 -12.68 -19.48
C GLN A 358 5.79 -12.67 -19.04
N PHE A 359 4.87 -13.00 -19.95
CA PHE A 359 3.46 -13.18 -19.68
C PHE A 359 3.10 -14.67 -19.59
N ILE A 360 2.51 -15.04 -18.47
CA ILE A 360 1.89 -16.34 -18.19
C ILE A 360 0.40 -16.05 -18.00
N VAL A 361 -0.42 -16.53 -18.92
CA VAL A 361 -1.87 -16.24 -18.93
C VAL A 361 -2.66 -17.52 -18.66
N LYS A 362 -3.83 -17.45 -18.04
CA LYS A 362 -4.74 -18.62 -17.89
C LYS A 362 -5.31 -19.16 -19.22
N GLY A 363 -4.77 -18.72 -20.34
CA GLY A 363 -5.27 -18.97 -21.69
C GLY A 363 -5.91 -17.72 -22.30
N LEU A 364 -6.17 -17.77 -23.60
CA LEU A 364 -6.86 -16.70 -24.32
C LEU A 364 -7.88 -17.31 -25.25
N ALA A 365 -9.11 -16.83 -25.18
CA ALA A 365 -10.21 -17.29 -26.00
C ALA A 365 -10.11 -16.77 -27.45
N ASN A 366 -10.99 -17.27 -28.33
CA ASN A 366 -11.12 -16.74 -29.69
C ASN A 366 -11.39 -15.23 -29.65
N TYR A 367 -10.64 -14.47 -30.44
CA TYR A 367 -10.76 -13.01 -30.59
C TYR A 367 -10.47 -12.18 -29.35
N GLN A 368 -10.09 -12.80 -28.22
CA GLN A 368 -9.63 -12.10 -27.04
C GLN A 368 -8.28 -11.43 -27.33
N ASN A 369 -8.11 -10.20 -26.84
CA ASN A 369 -6.89 -9.43 -27.03
C ASN A 369 -5.98 -9.56 -25.80
N LEU A 370 -4.68 -9.77 -26.03
CA LEU A 370 -3.69 -9.62 -24.97
C LEU A 370 -3.52 -8.14 -24.63
N PHE A 371 -3.13 -7.32 -25.61
CA PHE A 371 -3.04 -5.87 -25.48
C PHE A 371 -4.15 -5.17 -26.26
N SER A 372 -4.73 -4.12 -25.67
CA SER A 372 -5.72 -3.29 -26.37
C SER A 372 -5.52 -1.81 -26.11
N LEU A 373 -5.49 -1.02 -27.19
CA LEU A 373 -5.53 0.43 -27.10
C LEU A 373 -6.99 0.89 -27.02
N LEU A 374 -7.35 1.45 -25.87
CA LEU A 374 -8.67 2.00 -25.54
C LEU A 374 -8.67 3.53 -25.52
N GLY A 375 -7.50 4.16 -25.53
CA GLY A 375 -7.38 5.61 -25.64
C GLY A 375 -7.70 6.10 -27.05
N GLN A 376 -8.48 7.17 -27.16
CA GLN A 376 -8.93 7.74 -28.45
C GLN A 376 -7.99 8.83 -28.98
N ALA A 377 -6.84 9.05 -28.35
CA ALA A 377 -5.88 10.09 -28.72
C ALA A 377 -4.81 9.55 -29.68
N GLU A 378 -4.24 10.45 -30.47
CA GLU A 378 -3.06 10.13 -31.30
C GLU A 378 -1.89 9.62 -30.45
N ILE A 379 -1.21 8.59 -30.94
CA ILE A 379 -0.04 7.97 -30.32
C ILE A 379 1.19 8.22 -31.21
N VAL A 380 2.21 8.84 -30.63
CA VAL A 380 3.46 9.15 -31.34
C VAL A 380 4.24 7.87 -31.64
N SER A 381 4.31 6.95 -30.68
CA SER A 381 5.04 5.70 -30.89
C SER A 381 4.52 4.56 -30.01
N VAL A 382 4.42 3.38 -30.62
CA VAL A 382 4.20 2.09 -29.94
C VAL A 382 5.34 1.15 -30.31
N GLN A 383 6.07 0.68 -29.30
CA GLN A 383 7.10 -0.34 -29.43
C GLN A 383 6.75 -1.54 -28.54
N ILE A 384 6.58 -2.72 -29.15
CA ILE A 384 6.33 -3.98 -28.44
C ILE A 384 7.37 -5.01 -28.91
N THR A 385 8.37 -5.30 -28.09
CA THR A 385 9.56 -6.07 -28.50
C THR A 385 9.99 -7.13 -27.50
N GLY A 386 10.39 -8.32 -27.96
CA GLY A 386 11.05 -9.31 -27.09
C GLY A 386 10.15 -9.95 -26.02
N ASN A 387 8.84 -9.73 -26.05
CA ASN A 387 7.95 -10.29 -25.02
C ASN A 387 7.68 -11.77 -25.28
N THR A 388 7.59 -12.56 -24.21
CA THR A 388 7.19 -13.97 -24.27
C THR A 388 5.81 -14.16 -23.66
N VAL A 389 4.92 -14.88 -24.33
CA VAL A 389 3.56 -15.13 -23.87
C VAL A 389 3.28 -16.62 -23.93
N LYS A 390 3.00 -17.23 -22.78
CA LYS A 390 2.64 -18.64 -22.66
C LYS A 390 1.38 -18.85 -21.84
N PRO A 391 0.58 -19.88 -22.13
CA PRO A 391 -0.50 -20.26 -21.24
C PRO A 391 0.06 -20.88 -19.94
N ARG A 392 -0.72 -20.82 -18.87
CA ARG A 392 -0.57 -21.67 -17.69
C ARG A 392 -0.69 -23.14 -18.10
N ALA A 393 -0.09 -24.02 -17.32
CA ALA A 393 -0.24 -25.47 -17.50
C ALA A 393 -1.73 -25.85 -17.58
N GLY A 394 -2.07 -26.71 -18.55
CA GLY A 394 -3.46 -27.14 -18.81
C GLY A 394 -4.36 -26.11 -19.50
N SER A 395 -3.85 -24.95 -19.89
CA SER A 395 -4.60 -23.92 -20.63
C SER A 395 -4.05 -23.71 -22.05
N ILE A 396 -4.83 -23.08 -22.92
CA ILE A 396 -4.43 -22.79 -24.31
C ILE A 396 -4.57 -21.31 -24.66
N ILE A 397 -3.71 -20.83 -25.54
CA ILE A 397 -3.91 -19.57 -26.27
C ILE A 397 -4.53 -19.96 -27.62
N SER A 398 -5.75 -19.50 -27.89
CA SER A 398 -6.38 -19.74 -29.19
C SER A 398 -5.55 -19.15 -30.32
N LYS A 399 -5.44 -19.88 -31.44
CA LYS A 399 -4.88 -19.37 -32.70
C LYS A 399 -5.65 -18.16 -33.24
N LYS A 400 -6.88 -17.92 -32.76
CA LYS A 400 -7.72 -16.74 -33.11
C LYS A 400 -7.65 -15.62 -32.07
N ALA A 401 -6.93 -15.77 -30.96
CA ALA A 401 -6.66 -14.67 -30.04
C ALA A 401 -5.76 -13.63 -30.73
N ASN A 402 -5.88 -12.35 -30.37
CA ASN A 402 -5.06 -11.29 -30.95
C ASN A 402 -3.97 -10.84 -29.97
N PHE A 403 -2.77 -10.61 -30.49
CA PHE A 403 -1.66 -10.05 -29.72
C PHE A 403 -1.94 -8.59 -29.34
N PHE A 404 -2.36 -7.79 -30.32
CA PHE A 404 -2.54 -6.36 -30.18
C PHE A 404 -3.67 -5.89 -31.12
N ARG A 405 -4.61 -5.10 -30.59
CA ARG A 405 -5.72 -4.50 -31.32
C ARG A 405 -6.04 -3.10 -30.80
N GLU A 406 -6.47 -2.23 -31.70
CA GLU A 406 -7.18 -1.00 -31.38
C GLU A 406 -8.67 -1.31 -31.18
N LYS A 407 -9.39 -0.52 -30.39
CA LYS A 407 -10.85 -0.68 -30.20
C LYS A 407 -11.67 0.48 -30.76
N THR A 408 -12.82 0.13 -31.33
CA THR A 408 -13.88 1.02 -31.81
C THR A 408 -14.61 1.72 -30.65
N PRO A 409 -15.30 2.86 -30.90
CA PRO A 409 -15.61 3.47 -32.19
C PRO A 409 -14.48 4.31 -32.81
N THR A 410 -13.52 4.78 -32.01
CA THR A 410 -12.43 5.65 -32.50
C THR A 410 -11.10 4.92 -32.37
N ILE A 411 -10.53 4.55 -33.51
CA ILE A 411 -9.22 3.92 -33.60
C ILE A 411 -8.15 5.02 -33.43
N PRO A 412 -7.25 4.93 -32.43
CA PRO A 412 -6.19 5.93 -32.27
C PRO A 412 -5.23 5.87 -33.46
N GLN A 413 -4.85 7.04 -33.99
CA GLN A 413 -3.80 7.12 -35.00
C GLN A 413 -2.43 6.84 -34.37
N ILE A 414 -1.70 5.85 -34.88
CA ILE A 414 -0.34 5.52 -34.45
C ILE A 414 0.67 5.99 -35.51
N ARG A 415 1.53 6.96 -35.18
CA ARG A 415 2.55 7.45 -36.14
C ARG A 415 3.64 6.42 -36.42
N VAL A 416 4.12 5.76 -35.36
CA VAL A 416 5.18 4.75 -35.46
C VAL A 416 4.77 3.50 -34.68
N LEU A 417 4.60 2.38 -35.38
CA LEU A 417 4.38 1.06 -34.77
C LEU A 417 5.58 0.15 -35.04
N ARG A 418 6.15 -0.41 -33.98
CA ARG A 418 7.20 -1.44 -34.04
C ARG A 418 6.80 -2.64 -33.20
N ILE A 419 6.46 -3.75 -33.86
CA ILE A 419 6.19 -5.05 -33.21
C ILE A 419 7.19 -6.05 -33.77
N LYS A 420 8.15 -6.50 -32.94
CA LYS A 420 9.23 -7.40 -33.38
C LYS A 420 9.62 -8.40 -32.29
N SER A 421 10.07 -9.59 -32.70
CA SER A 421 10.68 -10.58 -31.80
C SER A 421 9.83 -10.98 -30.59
N ASN A 422 8.50 -10.91 -30.70
CA ASN A 422 7.59 -11.39 -29.65
C ASN A 422 7.28 -12.88 -29.89
N GLN A 423 7.11 -13.65 -28.82
CA GLN A 423 6.69 -15.05 -28.86
C GLN A 423 5.23 -15.15 -28.41
N PHE A 424 4.32 -15.34 -29.36
CA PHE A 424 2.88 -15.44 -29.14
C PHE A 424 2.24 -16.37 -30.17
N ASN A 425 1.39 -17.29 -29.71
CA ASN A 425 0.81 -18.37 -30.55
C ASN A 425 -0.51 -17.99 -31.25
N GLY A 426 -1.00 -16.76 -31.07
CA GLY A 426 -2.20 -16.25 -31.73
C GLY A 426 -1.88 -15.35 -32.94
N LYS A 427 -2.83 -14.48 -33.29
CA LYS A 427 -2.72 -13.56 -34.42
C LYS A 427 -1.97 -12.30 -34.04
N TYR A 428 -1.00 -11.92 -34.87
CA TYR A 428 -0.45 -10.57 -34.87
C TYR A 428 -1.36 -9.62 -35.67
N PRO A 429 -1.34 -8.30 -35.37
CA PRO A 429 -2.00 -7.34 -36.22
C PRO A 429 -1.44 -7.45 -37.65
N ALA A 430 -2.30 -7.32 -38.66
CA ALA A 430 -1.83 -7.14 -40.03
C ALA A 430 -0.87 -5.94 -40.04
N ALA A 431 0.24 -6.04 -40.78
CA ALA A 431 1.22 -4.97 -40.84
C ALA A 431 0.51 -3.62 -41.02
N LEU A 432 0.76 -2.65 -40.15
CA LEU A 432 0.32 -1.27 -40.36
C LEU A 432 1.14 -0.69 -41.53
N THR A 433 0.83 -1.09 -42.75
CA THR A 433 1.33 -0.45 -43.97
C THR A 433 0.61 0.88 -44.12
N LYS A 434 1.32 1.97 -43.79
CA LYS A 434 1.13 3.38 -44.20
C LYS A 434 -0.28 3.97 -44.11
N ARG A 435 -0.43 4.99 -43.25
CA ARG A 435 -1.08 6.26 -43.64
C ARG A 435 -0.28 7.44 -43.07
N ALA A 436 0.81 7.76 -43.76
CA ALA A 436 1.30 9.12 -43.84
C ALA A 436 1.02 9.56 -45.28
N SER A 437 -0.01 10.38 -45.45
CA SER A 437 -0.20 11.27 -46.58
C SER A 437 -0.23 12.67 -46.00
#